data_AF-A0A9W7CBV1-F1
#
_entry.id   AF-A0A9W7CBV1-F1
#
_cell.length_a   1.000
_cell.length_b   1.000
_cell.length_c   1.000
_cell.angle_alpha   90.00
_cell.angle_beta   90.00
_cell.angle_gamma   90.00
#
_symmetry.space_group_name_H-M   'P 1'
#
loop_
_entity.id
_entity.type
_entity.pdbx_description
1 polymer ?
#
loop_
_entity_poly.entity_id
_entity_poly.type
_entity_poly.pdbx_seq_one_letter_code
_entity_poly.pdbx_strand_id
1 'polypeptide(L)'
;MNLQEAMDCFAYTETIVNELFSSVSKMKSTFDYDDEKVERIRLFRPVLRDMCLAKLDEATCHIIQHSDHYFVSTTDGKGKEIKLGKKSEGLKIGMWVNHQRKSFKYYPLIFKNLDMRIDIPRPFASAQVAIRAIHFPYRQISSRFGTENLVLGGIFQLDIIHLPSTAKLVKGWVMRSIDEKSTSIHKSNYPIGNPDGVISAVAPQIKCSIKLGAGHILPEDPKVAWFHPVDHRWVTDAVSDSHFNAETNELKFNVVAVGSFAVVQDALEDLCFKEWSVKPVMARGEEQEIHYTMQTPRFTVKIAAKSGGKCQLLEPQIGPLKELREKLLEPAQLLNELKVAGINLMPTDENATKAKLHNAEAPGLTVKTPEIEKKACFVVSHLCTSFDFMSSRWNNSIGKGRCSLQVKETDAFTGGSDLVDYSVGLIELDKESQTAKDAPEVGEVVDGIKCSLILGGEEPSSRAFNDQIMSGTETELYMSNCVKHICTPESLERVDASNGQINDTVRSLLLLTRPFSFC
;
A
#
# COMPACT_ATOMS: atom_id res chain seq x y z
N MET A 1 24.74 6.67 -22.62
CA MET A 1 24.22 7.28 -21.37
C MET A 1 25.04 6.78 -20.19
N ASN A 2 25.41 7.63 -19.24
CA ASN A 2 26.16 7.20 -18.05
C ASN A 2 25.19 6.76 -16.91
N LEU A 3 25.71 6.07 -15.89
CA LEU A 3 24.86 5.54 -14.81
C LEU A 3 24.16 6.62 -13.98
N GLN A 4 24.74 7.81 -13.82
CA GLN A 4 24.05 8.90 -13.12
C GLN A 4 22.82 9.36 -13.89
N GLU A 5 22.97 9.60 -15.19
CA GLU A 5 21.87 10.01 -16.08
C GLU A 5 20.73 9.00 -16.08
N ALA A 6 21.05 7.70 -16.10
CA ALA A 6 20.05 6.64 -16.01
C ALA A 6 19.29 6.66 -14.67
N MET A 7 20.01 6.90 -13.55
CA MET A 7 19.39 7.02 -12.22
C MET A 7 18.55 8.29 -12.07
N ASP A 8 18.98 9.42 -12.64
CA ASP A 8 18.23 10.67 -12.57
C ASP A 8 16.95 10.59 -13.41
N CYS A 9 17.02 9.95 -14.60
CA CYS A 9 15.84 9.65 -15.40
C CYS A 9 14.84 8.77 -14.65
N PHE A 10 15.35 7.80 -13.88
CA PHE A 10 14.55 6.91 -13.06
C PHE A 10 13.89 7.66 -11.90
N ALA A 11 14.62 8.53 -11.20
CA ALA A 11 14.09 9.37 -10.14
C ALA A 11 12.95 10.28 -10.63
N TYR A 12 13.17 10.96 -11.76
CA TYR A 12 12.15 11.80 -12.39
C TYR A 12 10.89 11.00 -12.77
N THR A 13 11.07 9.80 -13.31
CA THR A 13 9.96 8.93 -13.70
C THR A 13 9.12 8.51 -12.49
N GLU A 14 9.74 8.27 -11.34
CA GLU A 14 8.97 7.95 -10.14
C GLU A 14 8.19 9.13 -9.58
N THR A 15 8.68 10.37 -9.71
CA THR A 15 7.87 11.56 -9.42
C THR A 15 6.59 11.54 -10.23
N ILE A 16 6.68 11.28 -11.54
CA ILE A 16 5.52 11.16 -12.43
C ILE A 16 4.60 10.01 -11.99
N VAL A 17 5.15 8.84 -11.67
CA VAL A 17 4.36 7.67 -11.25
C VAL A 17 3.60 7.96 -9.94
N ASN A 18 4.21 8.69 -9.00
CA ASN A 18 3.58 9.09 -7.75
C ASN A 18 2.48 10.15 -7.95
N GLU A 19 2.68 11.11 -8.85
CA GLU A 19 1.66 12.07 -9.25
C GLU A 19 0.47 11.40 -9.94
N LEU A 20 0.74 10.43 -10.83
CA LEU A 20 -0.29 9.63 -11.49
C LEU A 20 -1.08 8.79 -10.47
N PHE A 21 -0.40 8.19 -9.50
CA PHE A 21 -1.07 7.47 -8.41
C PHE A 21 -1.95 8.39 -7.58
N SER A 22 -1.43 9.56 -7.18
CA SER A 22 -2.20 10.55 -6.42
C SER A 22 -3.43 11.01 -7.18
N SER A 23 -3.29 11.23 -8.50
CA SER A 23 -4.40 11.59 -9.39
C SER A 23 -5.46 10.48 -9.46
N VAL A 24 -5.06 9.21 -9.57
CA VAL A 24 -6.00 8.07 -9.56
C VAL A 24 -6.73 7.98 -8.23
N SER A 25 -6.03 8.09 -7.10
CA SER A 25 -6.66 8.01 -5.79
C SER A 25 -7.64 9.17 -5.55
N LYS A 26 -7.32 10.37 -6.04
CA LYS A 26 -8.23 11.53 -6.01
C LYS A 26 -9.45 11.34 -6.92
N MET A 27 -9.29 10.69 -8.06
CA MET A 27 -10.43 10.31 -8.91
C MET A 27 -11.30 9.27 -8.19
N LYS A 28 -10.71 8.23 -7.59
CA LYS A 28 -11.44 7.21 -6.83
C LYS A 28 -12.11 7.71 -5.54
N SER A 29 -11.68 8.85 -5.00
CA SER A 29 -12.40 9.53 -3.92
C SER A 29 -13.60 10.34 -4.39
N THR A 30 -13.94 10.26 -5.67
CA THR A 30 -15.22 10.73 -6.24
C THR A 30 -15.98 9.54 -6.78
N PHE A 31 -17.31 9.61 -6.87
CA PHE A 31 -18.11 8.46 -7.31
C PHE A 31 -18.22 8.33 -8.84
N ASP A 32 -18.16 9.43 -9.57
CA ASP A 32 -18.41 9.46 -11.02
C ASP A 32 -17.09 9.60 -11.79
N TYR A 33 -16.08 8.85 -11.35
CA TYR A 33 -14.76 8.91 -11.96
C TYR A 33 -14.67 8.11 -13.24
N ASP A 34 -13.81 8.57 -14.14
CA ASP A 34 -13.56 7.93 -15.43
C ASP A 34 -12.72 6.65 -15.25
N ASP A 35 -13.40 5.50 -15.26
CA ASP A 35 -12.80 4.17 -15.16
C ASP A 35 -11.78 3.90 -16.28
N GLU A 36 -12.05 4.36 -17.51
CA GLU A 36 -11.12 4.19 -18.63
C GLU A 36 -9.84 4.97 -18.40
N LYS A 37 -9.94 6.19 -17.86
CA LYS A 37 -8.77 7.00 -17.50
C LYS A 37 -7.98 6.37 -16.36
N VAL A 38 -8.65 5.85 -15.34
CA VAL A 38 -8.00 5.12 -14.24
C VAL A 38 -7.25 3.89 -14.77
N GLU A 39 -7.88 3.08 -15.61
CA GLU A 39 -7.23 1.88 -16.16
C GLU A 39 -6.08 2.23 -17.11
N ARG A 40 -6.22 3.29 -17.92
CA ARG A 40 -5.13 3.79 -18.77
C ARG A 40 -3.90 4.19 -17.95
N ILE A 41 -4.10 4.92 -16.85
CA ILE A 41 -2.99 5.25 -15.93
C ILE A 41 -2.41 3.98 -15.30
N ARG A 42 -3.28 3.02 -14.91
CA ARG A 42 -2.85 1.74 -14.33
C ARG A 42 -1.90 0.99 -15.28
N LEU A 43 -2.24 0.92 -16.56
CA LEU A 43 -1.47 0.24 -17.62
C LEU A 43 -0.21 1.00 -18.04
N PHE A 44 -0.20 2.34 -17.95
CA PHE A 44 0.95 3.15 -18.37
C PHE A 44 2.11 3.12 -17.37
N ARG A 45 1.85 3.02 -16.06
CA ARG A 45 2.90 2.99 -15.02
C ARG A 45 3.93 1.86 -15.20
N PRO A 46 3.55 0.60 -15.48
CA PRO A 46 4.47 -0.47 -15.85
C PRO A 46 5.43 -0.09 -16.98
N VAL A 47 4.91 0.52 -18.05
CA VAL A 47 5.68 0.86 -19.26
C VAL A 47 6.78 1.86 -18.94
N LEU A 48 6.46 2.92 -18.18
CA LEU A 48 7.44 3.91 -17.75
C LEU A 48 8.61 3.27 -16.97
N ARG A 49 8.29 2.35 -16.06
CA ARG A 49 9.30 1.66 -15.24
C ARG A 49 10.15 0.70 -16.08
N ASP A 50 9.58 0.01 -17.06
CA ASP A 50 10.35 -0.84 -17.99
C ASP A 50 11.36 -0.03 -18.81
N MET A 51 10.95 1.14 -19.28
CA MET A 51 11.86 2.05 -19.99
C MET A 51 13.04 2.47 -19.10
N CYS A 52 12.79 2.77 -17.82
CA CYS A 52 13.87 3.12 -16.89
C CYS A 52 14.79 1.94 -16.57
N LEU A 53 14.25 0.72 -16.44
CA LEU A 53 15.06 -0.49 -16.28
C LEU A 53 15.95 -0.74 -17.50
N ALA A 54 15.43 -0.56 -18.71
CA ALA A 54 16.22 -0.67 -19.93
C ALA A 54 17.38 0.35 -19.97
N LYS A 55 17.14 1.58 -19.50
CA LYS A 55 18.19 2.61 -19.37
C LYS A 55 19.27 2.22 -18.35
N LEU A 56 18.89 1.62 -17.23
CA LEU A 56 19.84 1.09 -16.25
C LEU A 56 20.64 -0.09 -16.82
N ASP A 57 20.01 -0.95 -17.61
CA ASP A 57 20.67 -2.05 -18.32
C ASP A 57 21.69 -1.54 -19.34
N GLU A 58 21.35 -0.52 -20.14
CA GLU A 58 22.29 0.11 -21.08
C GLU A 58 23.51 0.70 -20.37
N ALA A 59 23.28 1.45 -19.27
CA ALA A 59 24.36 1.99 -18.47
C ALA A 59 25.23 0.89 -17.82
N THR A 60 24.62 -0.22 -17.43
CA THR A 60 25.32 -1.41 -16.90
C THR A 60 26.19 -2.06 -17.98
N CYS A 61 25.66 -2.25 -19.20
CA CYS A 61 26.41 -2.74 -20.36
C CYS A 61 27.62 -1.85 -20.66
N HIS A 62 27.41 -0.53 -20.64
CA HIS A 62 28.50 0.42 -20.86
C HIS A 62 29.62 0.25 -19.82
N ILE A 63 29.29 0.10 -18.53
CA ILE A 63 30.27 -0.09 -17.44
C ILE A 63 31.06 -1.39 -17.63
N ILE A 64 30.39 -2.52 -17.89
CA ILE A 64 31.08 -3.82 -18.03
C ILE A 64 31.93 -3.88 -19.31
N GLN A 65 31.52 -3.19 -20.39
CA GLN A 65 32.29 -3.11 -21.63
C GLN A 65 33.53 -2.22 -21.50
N HIS A 66 33.45 -1.18 -20.68
CA HIS A 66 34.55 -0.23 -20.44
C HIS A 66 35.21 -0.46 -19.08
N SER A 67 35.17 -1.70 -18.58
CA SER A 67 35.65 -2.05 -17.24
C SER A 67 37.10 -1.63 -16.99
N ASP A 68 37.91 -1.59 -18.05
CA ASP A 68 39.31 -1.18 -18.02
C ASP A 68 39.55 0.27 -17.56
N HIS A 69 38.56 1.15 -17.74
CA HIS A 69 38.60 2.52 -17.25
C HIS A 69 38.30 2.64 -15.74
N TYR A 70 37.72 1.60 -15.12
CA TYR A 70 37.22 1.63 -13.75
C TYR A 70 38.04 0.78 -12.77
N PHE A 71 39.08 0.08 -13.24
CA PHE A 71 39.91 -0.73 -12.36
C PHE A 71 40.62 0.14 -11.33
N VAL A 72 40.40 -0.16 -10.05
CA VAL A 72 41.11 0.48 -8.95
C VAL A 72 42.45 -0.23 -8.77
N SER A 73 43.56 0.50 -8.86
CA SER A 73 44.87 -0.03 -8.47
C SER A 73 44.85 -0.29 -6.96
N THR A 74 44.70 -1.55 -6.56
CA THR A 74 44.98 -1.99 -5.18
C THR A 74 46.45 -1.72 -4.86
N THR A 75 46.80 -1.55 -3.57
CA THR A 75 48.19 -1.33 -3.08
C THR A 75 49.22 -2.32 -3.63
N ASP A 76 48.78 -3.46 -4.15
CA ASP A 76 49.62 -4.53 -4.67
C ASP A 76 49.70 -4.55 -6.22
N GLY A 77 49.16 -3.54 -6.90
CA GLY A 77 49.23 -3.36 -8.36
C GLY A 77 48.53 -4.44 -9.20
N LYS A 78 47.66 -5.26 -8.61
CA LYS A 78 47.11 -6.48 -9.25
C LYS A 78 45.58 -6.56 -9.37
N GLY A 79 44.79 -5.70 -8.74
CA GLY A 79 43.32 -5.82 -8.76
C GLY A 79 42.67 -5.38 -10.07
N LYS A 80 42.17 -6.31 -10.90
CA LYS A 80 41.21 -6.03 -11.98
C LYS A 80 39.78 -6.25 -11.49
N GLU A 81 39.39 -5.50 -10.47
CA GLU A 81 38.01 -5.47 -10.00
C GLU A 81 37.43 -4.07 -10.01
N ILE A 82 36.12 -4.02 -10.13
CA ILE A 82 35.33 -2.79 -9.99
C ILE A 82 34.40 -3.00 -8.81
N LYS A 83 34.33 -2.00 -7.94
CA LYS A 83 33.32 -1.91 -6.90
C LYS A 83 32.73 -0.51 -6.91
N LEU A 84 31.53 -0.40 -7.48
CA LEU A 84 30.83 0.86 -7.66
C LEU A 84 29.56 0.87 -6.82
N GLY A 85 29.28 2.00 -6.17
CA GLY A 85 28.02 2.23 -5.48
C GLY A 85 27.49 3.63 -5.81
N LYS A 86 26.22 3.72 -6.20
CA LYS A 86 25.52 4.99 -6.43
C LYS A 86 24.14 5.00 -5.80
N LYS A 87 23.71 6.19 -5.37
CA LYS A 87 22.40 6.45 -4.77
C LYS A 87 21.81 7.72 -5.39
N SER A 88 20.53 7.70 -5.74
CA SER A 88 19.76 8.87 -6.20
C SER A 88 18.28 8.69 -5.80
N GLU A 89 17.67 9.66 -5.13
CA GLU A 89 16.25 9.66 -4.72
C GLU A 89 15.73 8.29 -4.18
N GLY A 90 16.50 7.68 -3.28
CA GLY A 90 16.17 6.39 -2.66
C GLY A 90 16.55 5.15 -3.48
N LEU A 91 16.74 5.25 -4.80
CA LEU A 91 17.33 4.19 -5.62
C LEU A 91 18.80 3.99 -5.23
N LYS A 92 19.17 2.74 -4.93
CA LYS A 92 20.56 2.35 -4.65
C LYS A 92 20.99 1.31 -5.68
N ILE A 93 22.18 1.48 -6.25
CA ILE A 93 22.78 0.49 -7.15
C ILE A 93 24.24 0.23 -6.78
N GLY A 94 24.53 -1.03 -6.47
CA GLY A 94 25.86 -1.55 -6.26
C GLY A 94 26.26 -2.47 -7.41
N MET A 95 27.47 -2.30 -7.92
CA MET A 95 28.05 -3.17 -8.94
C MET A 95 29.42 -3.66 -8.52
N TRP A 96 29.60 -4.97 -8.55
CA TRP A 96 30.90 -5.62 -8.43
C TRP A 96 31.22 -6.34 -9.74
N VAL A 97 32.35 -6.04 -10.34
CA VAL A 97 32.79 -6.67 -11.60
C VAL A 97 34.11 -7.37 -11.34
N ASN A 98 34.16 -8.68 -11.61
CA ASN A 98 35.33 -9.49 -11.35
C ASN A 98 35.93 -10.09 -12.63
N HIS A 99 37.08 -9.57 -13.04
CA HIS A 99 37.83 -10.14 -14.19
C HIS A 99 38.91 -11.14 -13.76
N GLN A 100 39.09 -11.40 -12.46
CA GLN A 100 40.17 -12.23 -11.96
C GLN A 100 39.67 -13.36 -11.06
N ARG A 101 40.40 -14.47 -11.09
CA ARG A 101 40.19 -15.53 -10.10
C ARG A 101 40.67 -15.04 -8.75
N LYS A 102 39.79 -15.09 -7.77
CA LYS A 102 40.07 -14.85 -6.35
C LYS A 102 40.00 -16.17 -5.58
N SER A 103 40.51 -16.16 -4.36
CA SER A 103 40.35 -17.27 -3.41
C SER A 103 39.66 -16.74 -2.16
N PHE A 104 38.42 -17.18 -1.93
CA PHE A 104 37.67 -16.86 -0.72
C PHE A 104 36.61 -17.93 -0.44
N LYS A 105 36.25 -18.09 0.84
CA LYS A 105 35.07 -18.87 1.24
C LYS A 105 33.80 -18.03 1.12
N TYR A 106 33.86 -16.80 1.65
CA TYR A 106 32.89 -15.73 1.49
C TYR A 106 33.63 -14.42 1.22
N TYR A 107 33.06 -13.56 0.38
CA TYR A 107 33.63 -12.24 0.07
C TYR A 107 32.58 -11.15 0.29
N PRO A 108 32.82 -10.19 1.20
CA PRO A 108 31.83 -9.16 1.53
C PRO A 108 31.83 -8.02 0.50
N LEU A 109 30.74 -7.90 -0.25
CA LEU A 109 30.47 -6.78 -1.14
C LEU A 109 29.78 -5.65 -0.38
N ILE A 110 30.59 -4.83 0.28
CA ILE A 110 30.16 -3.56 0.90
C ILE A 110 30.31 -2.42 -0.11
N PHE A 111 29.19 -1.84 -0.55
CA PHE A 111 29.20 -0.69 -1.45
C PHE A 111 29.19 0.60 -0.63
N LYS A 112 30.13 1.51 -0.91
CA LYS A 112 30.24 2.78 -0.20
C LYS A 112 28.92 3.57 -0.33
N ASN A 113 28.42 4.10 0.79
CA ASN A 113 27.24 4.95 0.89
C ASN A 113 25.90 4.32 0.45
N LEU A 114 25.79 3.00 0.34
CA LEU A 114 24.52 2.33 0.01
C LEU A 114 23.83 1.67 1.20
N ASP A 115 24.54 1.49 2.33
CA ASP A 115 24.06 0.70 3.47
C ASP A 115 23.54 -0.69 3.01
N MET A 116 24.29 -1.28 2.07
CA MET A 116 24.04 -2.59 1.47
C MET A 116 25.30 -3.42 1.57
N ARG A 117 25.15 -4.66 2.04
CA ARG A 117 26.22 -5.65 2.11
C ARG A 117 25.71 -6.98 1.54
N ILE A 118 26.53 -7.58 0.67
CA ILE A 118 26.23 -8.87 0.06
C ILE A 118 27.43 -9.76 0.22
N ASP A 119 27.31 -10.81 1.02
CA ASP A 119 28.39 -11.77 1.22
C ASP A 119 28.22 -12.92 0.23
N ILE A 120 29.09 -12.94 -0.77
CA ILE A 120 29.03 -13.89 -1.87
C ILE A 120 29.88 -15.13 -1.56
N PRO A 121 29.38 -16.35 -1.84
CA PRO A 121 30.09 -17.59 -1.54
C PRO A 121 31.17 -17.93 -2.59
N ARG A 122 32.01 -18.93 -2.28
CA ARG A 122 33.12 -19.43 -3.11
C ARG A 122 32.84 -19.60 -4.61
N PRO A 123 31.64 -20.03 -5.10
CA PRO A 123 31.39 -20.17 -6.54
C PRO A 123 31.67 -18.90 -7.36
N PHE A 124 31.54 -17.72 -6.75
CA PHE A 124 31.81 -16.45 -7.41
C PHE A 124 33.31 -16.13 -7.56
N ALA A 125 34.18 -16.85 -6.84
CA ALA A 125 35.61 -16.54 -6.79
C ALA A 125 36.32 -16.78 -8.13
N SER A 126 35.88 -17.76 -8.91
CA SER A 126 36.44 -18.09 -10.23
C SER A 126 35.55 -17.72 -11.41
N ALA A 127 34.34 -17.21 -11.15
CA ALA A 127 33.37 -16.87 -12.18
C ALA A 127 33.72 -15.54 -12.88
N GLN A 128 33.58 -15.51 -14.21
CA GLN A 128 33.70 -14.28 -15.02
C GLN A 128 32.32 -13.61 -15.10
N VAL A 129 31.91 -13.02 -13.98
CA VAL A 129 30.59 -12.40 -13.81
C VAL A 129 30.72 -11.04 -13.12
N ALA A 130 29.73 -10.19 -13.36
CA ALA A 130 29.40 -9.07 -12.49
C ALA A 130 28.24 -9.45 -11.57
N ILE A 131 28.20 -8.81 -10.40
CA ILE A 131 27.05 -8.81 -9.51
C ILE A 131 26.51 -7.40 -9.48
N ARG A 132 25.23 -7.26 -9.81
CA ARG A 132 24.49 -6.01 -9.73
C ARG A 132 23.41 -6.15 -8.67
N ALA A 133 23.49 -5.31 -7.65
CA ALA A 133 22.51 -5.24 -6.59
C ALA A 133 21.79 -3.90 -6.65
N ILE A 134 20.47 -3.92 -6.70
CA ILE A 134 19.65 -2.72 -6.80
C ILE A 134 18.62 -2.76 -5.68
N HIS A 135 18.47 -1.65 -4.95
CA HIS A 135 17.35 -1.45 -4.06
C HIS A 135 16.45 -0.38 -4.66
N PHE A 136 15.27 -0.82 -5.06
CA PHE A 136 14.20 0.03 -5.55
C PHE A 136 13.36 0.48 -4.36
N PRO A 137 13.13 1.79 -4.15
CA PRO A 137 12.34 2.27 -3.02
C PRO A 137 10.83 2.03 -3.19
N TYR A 138 10.39 1.35 -4.26
CA TYR A 138 9.00 1.18 -4.64
C TYR A 138 8.66 -0.25 -5.09
N ARG A 139 7.38 -0.47 -5.43
CA ARG A 139 6.74 -1.79 -5.61
C ARG A 139 6.47 -2.16 -7.08
N GLN A 140 7.45 -2.01 -7.97
CA GLN A 140 7.22 -2.14 -9.42
C GLN A 140 6.66 -3.50 -9.86
N ILE A 141 7.07 -4.59 -9.20
CA ILE A 141 6.65 -5.95 -9.56
C ILE A 141 5.22 -6.23 -9.09
N SER A 142 4.89 -5.90 -7.84
CA SER A 142 3.55 -6.14 -7.28
C SER A 142 2.45 -5.38 -8.01
N SER A 143 2.78 -4.23 -8.63
CA SER A 143 1.80 -3.49 -9.43
C SER A 143 1.34 -4.20 -10.71
N ARG A 144 2.06 -5.25 -11.16
CA ARG A 144 1.81 -5.95 -12.43
C ARG A 144 1.11 -7.29 -12.27
N PHE A 145 1.44 -8.06 -11.22
CA PHE A 145 1.10 -9.48 -11.13
C PHE A 145 0.14 -9.86 -10.00
N GLY A 146 -0.30 -8.90 -9.18
CA GLY A 146 -1.35 -9.14 -8.19
C GLY A 146 -1.12 -8.45 -6.85
N THR A 147 -2.20 -8.35 -6.07
CA THR A 147 -2.28 -7.54 -4.84
C THR A 147 -2.25 -8.34 -3.55
N GLU A 148 -2.12 -9.68 -3.62
CA GLU A 148 -2.25 -10.55 -2.44
C GLU A 148 -1.28 -10.19 -1.32
N ASN A 149 -0.08 -9.76 -1.67
CA ASN A 149 0.92 -9.30 -0.72
C ASN A 149 1.27 -7.83 -0.94
N LEU A 150 1.35 -7.07 0.16
CA LEU A 150 2.03 -5.80 0.22
C LEU A 150 3.54 -6.02 0.21
N VAL A 151 4.26 -5.14 -0.49
CA VAL A 151 5.72 -5.12 -0.47
C VAL A 151 6.22 -3.99 0.42
N LEU A 152 6.89 -4.30 1.52
CA LEU A 152 7.35 -3.32 2.49
C LEU A 152 8.85 -3.03 2.30
N GLY A 153 9.26 -1.77 2.43
CA GLY A 153 10.68 -1.40 2.32
C GLY A 153 11.24 -1.40 0.89
N GLY A 154 10.43 -1.66 -0.14
CA GLY A 154 10.85 -1.67 -1.55
C GLY A 154 11.29 -3.05 -2.05
N ILE A 155 11.92 -3.08 -3.23
CA ILE A 155 12.36 -4.32 -3.88
C ILE A 155 13.88 -4.37 -3.94
N PHE A 156 14.47 -5.45 -3.45
CA PHE A 156 15.88 -5.76 -3.57
C PHE A 156 16.12 -6.71 -4.76
N GLN A 157 16.78 -6.22 -5.80
CA GLN A 157 17.16 -6.98 -6.98
C GLN A 157 18.62 -7.42 -6.87
N LEU A 158 18.89 -8.70 -7.11
CA LEU A 158 20.23 -9.25 -7.22
C LEU A 158 20.38 -9.93 -8.58
N ASP A 159 21.21 -9.39 -9.46
CA ASP A 159 21.50 -9.98 -10.77
C ASP A 159 22.95 -10.50 -10.81
N ILE A 160 23.15 -11.67 -11.42
CA ILE A 160 24.45 -12.16 -11.88
C ILE A 160 24.51 -11.92 -13.37
N ILE A 161 25.54 -11.24 -13.85
CA ILE A 161 25.66 -10.78 -15.24
C ILE A 161 26.93 -11.37 -15.85
N HIS A 162 26.82 -11.99 -17.03
CA HIS A 162 27.99 -12.45 -17.77
C HIS A 162 28.82 -11.28 -18.29
N LEU A 163 30.15 -11.37 -18.15
CA LEU A 163 31.05 -10.35 -18.67
C LEU A 163 31.33 -10.55 -20.16
N PRO A 164 31.47 -9.44 -20.93
CA PRO A 164 32.05 -9.50 -22.27
C PRO A 164 33.54 -9.81 -22.22
N SER A 165 34.13 -10.05 -23.39
CA SER A 165 35.58 -10.27 -23.49
C SER A 165 36.37 -9.04 -23.03
N THR A 166 37.31 -9.22 -22.09
CA THR A 166 38.14 -8.13 -21.55
C THR A 166 38.93 -7.41 -22.65
N ALA A 167 39.00 -6.07 -22.55
CA ALA A 167 39.79 -5.23 -23.43
C ALA A 167 41.28 -5.64 -23.49
N LYS A 168 41.90 -5.48 -24.66
CA LYS A 168 43.30 -5.81 -24.91
C LYS A 168 44.06 -4.58 -25.38
N LEU A 169 45.26 -4.36 -24.85
CA LEU A 169 46.16 -3.33 -25.35
C LEU A 169 46.98 -3.92 -26.51
N VAL A 170 46.82 -3.38 -27.73
CA VAL A 170 47.53 -3.82 -28.93
C VAL A 170 48.20 -2.61 -29.57
N LYS A 171 49.54 -2.56 -29.53
CA LYS A 171 50.33 -1.45 -30.11
C LYS A 171 49.86 -0.06 -29.65
N GLY A 172 49.52 0.09 -28.38
CA GLY A 172 49.03 1.36 -27.80
C GLY A 172 47.53 1.62 -27.97
N TRP A 173 46.81 0.80 -28.75
CA TRP A 173 45.36 0.89 -28.90
C TRP A 173 44.64 -0.02 -27.91
N VAL A 174 43.58 0.48 -27.28
CA VAL A 174 42.68 -0.33 -26.46
C VAL A 174 41.63 -0.96 -27.37
N MET A 175 41.79 -2.24 -27.67
CA MET A 175 40.88 -3.02 -28.49
C MET A 175 39.79 -3.66 -27.62
N ARG A 176 38.51 -3.43 -27.99
CA ARG A 176 37.34 -4.03 -27.32
C ARG A 176 36.56 -4.86 -28.33
N SER A 177 36.23 -6.10 -27.94
CA SER A 177 35.35 -6.94 -28.75
C SER A 177 33.91 -6.47 -28.56
N ILE A 178 33.17 -6.37 -29.66
CA ILE A 178 31.72 -6.13 -29.62
C ILE A 178 31.05 -7.48 -29.88
N ASP A 179 30.38 -8.00 -28.87
CA ASP A 179 29.56 -9.22 -28.89
C ASP A 179 28.19 -8.98 -28.22
N GLU A 180 27.34 -9.99 -28.16
CA GLU A 180 26.01 -9.89 -27.53
C GLU A 180 26.09 -9.43 -26.05
N LYS A 181 27.12 -9.89 -25.32
CA LYS A 181 27.36 -9.55 -23.91
C LYS A 181 27.86 -8.11 -23.71
N SER A 182 28.38 -7.49 -24.76
CA SER A 182 28.78 -6.08 -24.76
C SER A 182 27.64 -5.11 -25.07
N THR A 183 26.58 -5.60 -25.73
CA THR A 183 25.46 -4.79 -26.21
C THR A 183 24.16 -5.00 -25.43
N SER A 184 24.06 -6.10 -24.68
CA SER A 184 22.89 -6.41 -23.84
C SER A 184 23.29 -7.14 -22.55
N ILE A 185 22.41 -7.09 -21.54
CA ILE A 185 22.63 -7.76 -20.26
C ILE A 185 22.24 -9.24 -20.37
N HIS A 186 23.22 -10.12 -20.24
CA HIS A 186 22.98 -11.56 -20.13
C HIS A 186 23.05 -12.01 -18.67
N LYS A 187 21.87 -12.27 -18.08
CA LYS A 187 21.77 -12.73 -16.69
C LYS A 187 22.05 -14.23 -16.58
N SER A 188 22.71 -14.62 -15.49
CA SER A 188 22.93 -16.02 -15.10
C SER A 188 21.99 -16.40 -13.96
N ASN A 189 21.59 -17.67 -13.94
CA ASN A 189 20.91 -18.27 -12.79
C ASN A 189 21.87 -18.46 -11.61
N TYR A 190 21.27 -18.78 -10.46
CA TYR A 190 21.99 -19.22 -9.28
C TYR A 190 21.49 -20.61 -8.84
N PRO A 191 22.39 -21.57 -8.49
CA PRO A 191 23.85 -21.52 -8.60
C PRO A 191 24.39 -21.19 -10.00
N ILE A 192 25.58 -20.60 -10.07
CA ILE A 192 26.20 -20.22 -11.36
C ILE A 192 26.39 -21.47 -12.22
N GLY A 193 25.96 -21.39 -13.48
CA GLY A 193 26.05 -22.51 -14.42
C GLY A 193 24.88 -23.49 -14.35
N ASN A 194 23.84 -23.19 -13.56
CA ASN A 194 22.58 -23.93 -13.57
C ASN A 194 21.74 -23.54 -14.81
N PRO A 195 21.63 -24.40 -15.84
CA PRO A 195 20.93 -24.05 -17.08
C PRO A 195 19.42 -23.92 -16.86
N ASP A 196 18.85 -24.74 -15.99
CA ASP A 196 17.40 -24.85 -15.81
C ASP A 196 16.84 -23.86 -14.78
N GLY A 197 17.72 -23.16 -14.05
CA GLY A 197 17.33 -22.16 -13.05
C GLY A 197 16.61 -22.73 -11.83
N VAL A 198 16.55 -24.06 -11.70
CA VAL A 198 15.91 -24.75 -10.58
C VAL A 198 16.64 -24.42 -9.28
N ILE A 199 15.90 -23.92 -8.29
CA ILE A 199 16.47 -23.60 -6.98
C ILE A 199 16.93 -24.88 -6.28
N SER A 200 18.09 -24.81 -5.64
CA SER A 200 18.63 -25.91 -4.85
C SER A 200 18.85 -25.45 -3.42
N ALA A 201 18.16 -26.08 -2.46
CA ALA A 201 18.31 -25.77 -1.03
C ALA A 201 19.73 -26.05 -0.49
N VAL A 202 20.50 -26.89 -1.18
CA VAL A 202 21.91 -27.18 -0.83
C VAL A 202 22.90 -26.21 -1.49
N ALA A 203 22.42 -25.26 -2.30
CA ALA A 203 23.26 -24.22 -2.85
C ALA A 203 23.92 -23.40 -1.73
N PRO A 204 25.18 -22.96 -1.91
CA PRO A 204 25.79 -22.01 -0.99
C PRO A 204 24.92 -20.75 -0.88
N GLN A 205 24.69 -20.23 0.31
CA GLN A 205 23.85 -19.06 0.49
C GLN A 205 24.59 -17.77 0.12
N ILE A 206 23.87 -16.83 -0.47
CA ILE A 206 24.29 -15.42 -0.56
C ILE A 206 23.66 -14.71 0.64
N LYS A 207 24.46 -14.03 1.45
CA LYS A 207 23.94 -13.32 2.63
C LYS A 207 23.72 -11.86 2.30
N CYS A 208 22.52 -11.37 2.51
CA CYS A 208 22.13 -10.00 2.21
C CYS A 208 21.92 -9.24 3.51
N SER A 209 22.44 -8.01 3.57
CA SER A 209 22.09 -7.03 4.59
C SER A 209 21.78 -5.70 3.92
N ILE A 210 20.64 -5.11 4.27
CA ILE A 210 20.20 -3.83 3.72
C ILE A 210 19.58 -2.96 4.81
N LYS A 211 20.00 -1.71 4.87
CA LYS A 211 19.32 -0.69 5.68
C LYS A 211 18.12 -0.12 4.92
N LEU A 212 16.94 -0.32 5.49
CA LEU A 212 15.68 0.20 4.98
C LEU A 212 15.54 1.69 5.35
N GLY A 213 14.64 2.39 4.66
CA GLY A 213 14.23 3.74 5.07
C GLY A 213 13.49 3.71 6.41
N ALA A 214 13.42 4.86 7.09
CA ALA A 214 12.55 5.00 8.25
C ALA A 214 11.07 4.82 7.84
N GLY A 215 10.21 4.56 8.82
CA GLY A 215 8.76 4.56 8.60
C GLY A 215 8.11 3.21 8.34
N HIS A 216 8.87 2.10 8.29
CA HIS A 216 8.33 0.77 8.08
C HIS A 216 8.00 0.07 9.39
N ILE A 217 6.84 -0.55 9.45
CA ILE A 217 6.39 -1.39 10.57
C ILE A 217 6.64 -2.83 10.18
N LEU A 218 7.73 -3.40 10.68
CA LEU A 218 8.13 -4.77 10.41
C LEU A 218 8.26 -5.54 11.72
N PRO A 219 7.84 -6.82 11.78
CA PRO A 219 8.16 -7.69 12.90
C PRO A 219 9.67 -8.01 12.92
N GLU A 220 10.14 -8.59 14.04
CA GLU A 220 11.55 -8.99 14.21
C GLU A 220 12.00 -10.00 13.15
N ASP A 221 11.15 -10.97 12.80
CA ASP A 221 11.42 -11.95 11.75
C ASP A 221 10.43 -11.77 10.59
N PRO A 222 10.63 -10.76 9.72
CA PRO A 222 9.69 -10.47 8.64
C PRO A 222 9.75 -11.51 7.54
N LYS A 223 8.62 -11.78 6.89
CA LYS A 223 8.55 -12.68 5.75
C LYS A 223 9.23 -12.03 4.54
N VAL A 224 10.41 -12.51 4.18
CA VAL A 224 11.10 -12.12 2.94
C VAL A 224 10.83 -13.16 1.86
N ALA A 225 10.38 -12.71 0.69
CA ALA A 225 10.05 -13.56 -0.43
C ALA A 225 10.87 -13.21 -1.68
N TRP A 226 11.10 -14.22 -2.51
CA TRP A 226 11.63 -14.11 -3.86
C TRP A 226 10.48 -14.10 -4.86
N PHE A 227 10.57 -13.27 -5.89
CA PHE A 227 9.59 -13.25 -6.97
C PHE A 227 9.91 -14.36 -7.98
N HIS A 228 9.03 -15.36 -8.07
CA HIS A 228 9.17 -16.45 -9.02
C HIS A 228 8.88 -15.96 -10.45
N PRO A 229 9.85 -15.97 -11.37
CA PRO A 229 9.71 -15.29 -12.67
C PRO A 229 8.72 -15.97 -13.61
N VAL A 230 8.44 -17.27 -13.45
CA VAL A 230 7.50 -18.03 -14.28
C VAL A 230 6.07 -18.00 -13.69
N ASP A 231 5.90 -18.44 -12.44
CA ASP A 231 4.63 -18.38 -11.72
C ASP A 231 4.10 -16.96 -11.41
N HIS A 232 4.92 -15.92 -11.60
CA HIS A 232 4.57 -14.52 -11.34
C HIS A 232 4.03 -14.23 -9.92
N ARG A 233 4.61 -14.88 -8.90
CA ARG A 233 4.19 -14.75 -7.49
C ARG A 233 5.38 -14.68 -6.54
N TRP A 234 5.12 -14.14 -5.35
CA TRP A 234 6.08 -14.13 -4.24
C TRP A 234 6.11 -15.48 -3.53
N VAL A 235 7.29 -16.10 -3.43
CA VAL A 235 7.52 -17.38 -2.76
C VAL A 235 8.69 -17.28 -1.78
N THR A 236 8.69 -18.09 -0.72
CA THR A 236 9.71 -18.03 0.34
C THR A 236 10.80 -19.11 0.23
N ASP A 237 10.63 -20.10 -0.64
CA ASP A 237 11.47 -21.30 -0.72
C ASP A 237 12.96 -21.00 -0.97
N ALA A 238 13.25 -19.85 -1.59
CA ALA A 238 14.60 -19.41 -1.90
C ALA A 238 15.27 -18.57 -0.78
N VAL A 239 14.58 -18.33 0.34
CA VAL A 239 14.97 -17.38 1.38
C VAL A 239 14.99 -18.06 2.74
N SER A 240 16.01 -17.74 3.56
CA SER A 240 16.11 -18.20 4.95
C SER A 240 16.67 -17.11 5.86
N ASP A 241 16.57 -17.33 7.17
CA ASP A 241 17.23 -16.51 8.21
C ASP A 241 16.92 -15.01 8.10
N SER A 242 15.66 -14.67 7.81
CA SER A 242 15.19 -13.29 7.71
C SER A 242 15.01 -12.68 9.10
N HIS A 243 15.73 -11.59 9.36
CA HIS A 243 15.70 -10.88 10.63
C HIS A 243 15.82 -9.37 10.41
N PHE A 244 15.02 -8.59 11.14
CA PHE A 244 14.98 -7.14 11.08
C PHE A 244 15.29 -6.53 12.45
N ASN A 245 16.32 -5.70 12.48
CA ASN A 245 16.64 -4.89 13.65
C ASN A 245 15.98 -3.52 13.52
N ALA A 246 14.98 -3.26 14.36
CA ALA A 246 14.22 -2.01 14.36
C ALA A 246 15.03 -0.78 14.81
N GLU A 247 16.05 -0.96 15.67
CA GLU A 247 16.91 0.14 16.13
C GLU A 247 17.82 0.64 15.00
N THR A 248 18.38 -0.28 14.23
CA THR A 248 19.30 0.04 13.12
C THR A 248 18.59 0.17 11.77
N ASN A 249 17.30 -0.17 11.69
CA ASN A 249 16.54 -0.36 10.45
C ASN A 249 17.24 -1.30 9.45
N GLU A 250 17.89 -2.35 9.95
CA GLU A 250 18.69 -3.27 9.14
C GLU A 250 17.95 -4.60 8.96
N LEU A 251 17.68 -4.96 7.70
CA LEU A 251 17.12 -6.24 7.30
C LEU A 251 18.24 -7.17 6.84
N LYS A 252 18.34 -8.36 7.44
CA LYS A 252 19.24 -9.43 7.06
C LYS A 252 18.45 -10.64 6.59
N PHE A 253 18.93 -11.30 5.54
CA PHE A 253 18.33 -12.53 5.03
C PHE A 253 19.34 -13.26 4.15
N ASN A 254 19.18 -14.58 4.03
CA ASN A 254 20.00 -15.43 3.18
C ASN A 254 19.20 -15.89 1.97
N VAL A 255 19.84 -16.02 0.82
CA VAL A 255 19.17 -16.45 -0.42
C VAL A 255 19.95 -17.54 -1.15
N VAL A 256 19.21 -18.42 -1.80
CA VAL A 256 19.70 -19.46 -2.72
C VAL A 256 19.17 -19.29 -4.15
N ALA A 257 18.70 -18.09 -4.47
CA ALA A 257 18.28 -17.66 -5.81
C ALA A 257 18.79 -16.25 -6.11
N VAL A 258 18.54 -15.79 -7.33
CA VAL A 258 18.80 -14.42 -7.81
C VAL A 258 17.54 -13.87 -8.48
N GLY A 259 17.46 -12.56 -8.65
CA GLY A 259 16.26 -11.86 -9.09
C GLY A 259 15.76 -10.91 -8.01
N SER A 260 14.45 -10.80 -7.86
CA SER A 260 13.82 -9.79 -7.01
C SER A 260 13.38 -10.39 -5.67
N PHE A 261 13.66 -9.66 -4.59
CA PHE A 261 13.31 -10.00 -3.22
C PHE A 261 12.59 -8.83 -2.56
N ALA A 262 11.69 -9.13 -1.64
CA ALA A 262 10.95 -8.11 -0.90
C ALA A 262 10.52 -8.64 0.46
N VAL A 263 10.36 -7.75 1.44
CA VAL A 263 9.53 -8.05 2.61
C VAL A 263 8.08 -8.04 2.14
N VAL A 264 7.37 -9.13 2.39
CA VAL A 264 5.97 -9.30 2.02
C VAL A 264 5.08 -9.42 3.25
N GLN A 265 3.91 -8.78 3.19
CA GLN A 265 2.87 -8.86 4.21
C GLN A 265 1.55 -9.18 3.52
N ASP A 266 0.69 -9.99 4.12
CA ASP A 266 -0.65 -10.22 3.57
C ASP A 266 -1.41 -8.89 3.51
N ALA A 267 -1.97 -8.57 2.34
CA ALA A 267 -2.70 -7.32 2.13
C ALA A 267 -4.00 -7.25 2.93
N LEU A 268 -4.48 -8.38 3.45
CA LEU A 268 -5.70 -8.48 4.25
C LEU A 268 -5.47 -8.26 5.75
N GLU A 269 -4.23 -8.17 6.24
CA GLU A 269 -3.93 -8.13 7.69
C GLU A 269 -4.63 -7.02 8.46
N ASP A 270 -4.90 -5.88 7.81
CA ASP A 270 -5.59 -4.73 8.41
C ASP A 270 -7.02 -4.54 7.89
N LEU A 271 -7.46 -5.40 6.97
CA LEU A 271 -8.83 -5.39 6.44
C LEU A 271 -9.76 -6.15 7.41
N CYS A 272 -11.07 -5.93 7.27
CA CYS A 272 -12.10 -6.36 8.24
C CYS A 272 -12.01 -5.58 9.56
N PHE A 273 -12.48 -4.35 9.52
CA PHE A 273 -12.58 -3.52 10.70
C PHE A 273 -13.50 -4.19 11.72
N LYS A 274 -13.09 -4.20 12.98
CA LYS A 274 -13.92 -4.67 14.09
C LYS A 274 -15.04 -3.68 14.38
N GLU A 275 -14.72 -2.40 14.25
CA GLU A 275 -15.63 -1.27 14.39
C GLU A 275 -15.00 -0.04 13.71
N TRP A 276 -15.84 0.96 13.44
CA TRP A 276 -15.40 2.29 13.02
C TRP A 276 -16.31 3.36 13.63
N SER A 277 -15.80 4.59 13.74
CA SER A 277 -16.59 5.73 14.19
C SER A 277 -16.15 7.05 13.55
N VAL A 278 -17.10 7.95 13.35
CA VAL A 278 -16.87 9.33 12.89
C VAL A 278 -17.50 10.25 13.92
N LYS A 279 -16.69 11.13 14.53
CA LYS A 279 -17.15 12.02 15.60
C LYS A 279 -16.61 13.44 15.41
N PRO A 280 -17.44 14.48 15.46
CA PRO A 280 -16.94 15.84 15.54
C PRO A 280 -16.24 16.06 16.88
N VAL A 281 -15.21 16.90 16.88
CA VAL A 281 -14.49 17.28 18.10
C VAL A 281 -14.47 18.80 18.19
N MET A 282 -14.76 19.31 19.38
CA MET A 282 -14.55 20.72 19.68
C MET A 282 -13.04 20.98 19.81
N ALA A 283 -12.42 21.43 18.72
CA ALA A 283 -11.04 21.89 18.77
C ALA A 283 -10.96 23.17 19.63
N ARG A 284 -9.82 23.43 20.30
CA ARG A 284 -9.61 24.62 21.15
C ARG A 284 -9.54 25.95 20.36
N GLY A 285 -10.06 26.00 19.13
CA GLY A 285 -10.08 27.15 18.21
C GLY A 285 -11.31 27.10 17.30
N GLU A 286 -11.36 27.96 16.28
CA GLU A 286 -12.54 28.12 15.39
C GLU A 286 -12.61 27.11 14.22
N GLU A 287 -11.61 26.23 14.05
CA GLU A 287 -11.60 25.28 12.94
C GLU A 287 -12.32 23.98 13.30
N GLN A 288 -13.26 23.57 12.44
CA GLN A 288 -13.95 22.28 12.55
C GLN A 288 -12.94 21.13 12.37
N GLU A 289 -13.02 20.13 13.25
CA GLU A 289 -12.23 18.91 13.21
C GLU A 289 -13.12 17.68 13.42
N ILE A 290 -13.00 16.67 12.55
CA ILE A 290 -13.72 15.40 12.65
C ILE A 290 -12.72 14.27 12.88
N HIS A 291 -12.93 13.45 13.90
CA HIS A 291 -12.12 12.25 14.14
C HIS A 291 -12.77 11.05 13.49
N TYR A 292 -12.07 10.44 12.55
CA TYR A 292 -12.41 9.14 11.96
C TYR A 292 -11.52 8.06 12.58
N THR A 293 -12.13 7.10 13.27
CA THR A 293 -11.44 6.00 13.95
C THR A 293 -11.85 4.67 13.32
N MET A 294 -10.87 3.82 13.00
CA MET A 294 -11.06 2.45 12.53
C MET A 294 -10.29 1.50 13.45
N GLN A 295 -10.95 0.44 13.92
CA GLN A 295 -10.29 -0.65 14.64
C GLN A 295 -9.96 -1.77 13.67
N THR A 296 -8.71 -1.85 13.23
CA THR A 296 -8.25 -2.97 12.41
C THR A 296 -7.93 -4.18 13.30
N PRO A 297 -7.67 -5.37 12.73
CA PRO A 297 -7.18 -6.50 13.50
C PRO A 297 -5.90 -6.20 14.30
N ARG A 298 -5.00 -5.36 13.76
CA ARG A 298 -3.67 -5.07 14.35
C ARG A 298 -3.56 -3.71 15.04
N PHE A 299 -4.35 -2.71 14.65
CA PHE A 299 -4.18 -1.33 15.08
C PHE A 299 -5.51 -0.59 15.27
N THR A 300 -5.53 0.33 16.23
CA THR A 300 -6.47 1.46 16.21
C THR A 300 -5.87 2.56 15.33
N VAL A 301 -6.53 2.90 14.23
CA VAL A 301 -6.14 4.01 13.38
C VAL A 301 -7.12 5.16 13.58
N LYS A 302 -6.62 6.30 14.05
CA LYS A 302 -7.42 7.52 14.23
C LYS A 302 -6.85 8.64 13.37
N ILE A 303 -7.71 9.22 12.55
CA ILE A 303 -7.38 10.29 11.60
C ILE A 303 -8.24 11.51 11.92
N ALA A 304 -7.61 12.67 12.09
CA ALA A 304 -8.30 13.96 12.16
C ALA A 304 -8.47 14.53 10.75
N ALA A 305 -9.71 14.72 10.31
CA ALA A 305 -10.04 15.52 9.13
C ALA A 305 -10.20 16.99 9.56
N LYS A 306 -9.46 17.88 8.92
CA LYS A 306 -9.39 19.31 9.26
C LYS A 306 -10.01 20.19 8.19
N SER A 307 -10.39 21.39 8.60
CA SER A 307 -10.80 22.49 7.74
C SER A 307 -9.67 22.81 6.74
N GLY A 308 -9.89 22.57 5.43
CA GLY A 308 -8.87 22.76 4.39
C GLY A 308 -8.54 21.53 3.54
N GLY A 309 -9.30 20.44 3.67
CA GLY A 309 -9.13 19.27 2.79
C GLY A 309 -7.99 18.33 3.19
N LYS A 310 -7.45 18.48 4.40
CA LYS A 310 -6.27 17.74 4.88
C LYS A 310 -6.60 16.89 6.09
N CYS A 311 -5.81 15.83 6.24
CA CYS A 311 -5.89 14.85 7.30
C CYS A 311 -4.59 14.81 8.09
N GLN A 312 -4.71 14.54 9.39
CA GLN A 312 -3.59 14.26 10.28
C GLN A 312 -3.77 12.89 10.92
N LEU A 313 -2.70 12.10 10.98
CA LEU A 313 -2.70 10.85 11.74
C LEU A 313 -2.59 11.16 13.24
N LEU A 314 -3.52 10.64 14.04
CA LEU A 314 -3.48 10.74 15.50
C LEU A 314 -3.00 9.43 16.13
N GLU A 315 -3.56 8.29 15.69
CA GLU A 315 -3.19 6.94 16.16
C GLU A 315 -2.88 6.02 14.96
N PRO A 316 -1.95 5.05 15.10
CA PRO A 316 -1.26 4.67 16.34
C PRO A 316 -0.01 5.51 16.64
N GLN A 317 0.27 5.75 17.93
CA GLN A 317 1.47 6.45 18.42
C GLN A 317 2.75 5.60 18.46
N ILE A 318 3.05 4.87 17.38
CA ILE A 318 4.27 4.06 17.27
C ILE A 318 5.44 4.85 16.66
N GLY A 319 6.67 4.44 16.98
CA GLY A 319 7.92 5.08 16.55
C GLY A 319 8.03 5.29 15.04
N PRO A 320 7.84 4.25 14.20
CA PRO A 320 7.95 4.38 12.74
C PRO A 320 7.02 5.44 12.13
N LEU A 321 5.83 5.65 12.70
CA LEU A 321 4.85 6.60 12.16
C LEU A 321 5.01 8.04 12.68
N LYS A 322 6.05 8.33 13.46
CA LYS A 322 6.25 9.66 14.06
C LYS A 322 6.23 10.79 13.02
N GLU A 323 7.05 10.68 11.98
CA GLU A 323 7.12 11.70 10.93
C GLU A 323 5.80 11.84 10.15
N LEU A 324 5.02 10.75 10.04
CA LEU A 324 3.72 10.79 9.36
C LEU A 324 2.69 11.56 10.18
N ARG A 325 2.70 11.44 11.52
CA ARG A 325 1.80 12.18 12.43
C ARG A 325 2.06 13.69 12.42
N GLU A 326 3.26 14.12 12.05
CA GLU A 326 3.64 15.53 11.97
C GLU A 326 3.21 16.19 10.64
N LYS A 327 2.72 15.41 9.65
CA LYS A 327 2.32 15.91 8.34
C LYS A 327 0.80 16.11 8.23
N LEU A 328 0.40 17.12 7.45
CA LEU A 328 -0.96 17.33 6.98
C LEU A 328 -1.05 16.91 5.50
N LEU A 329 -1.79 15.85 5.22
CA LEU A 329 -1.84 15.21 3.91
C LEU A 329 -3.28 15.09 3.40
N GLU A 330 -3.48 14.98 2.09
CA GLU A 330 -4.81 14.62 1.56
C GLU A 330 -5.20 13.19 1.97
N PRO A 331 -6.50 12.85 2.07
CA PRO A 331 -6.98 11.53 2.48
C PRO A 331 -6.25 10.37 1.77
N ALA A 332 -6.20 10.42 0.43
CA ALA A 332 -5.54 9.42 -0.39
C ALA A 332 -4.04 9.31 -0.13
N GLN A 333 -3.36 10.44 0.07
CA GLN A 333 -1.93 10.47 0.36
C GLN A 333 -1.65 9.84 1.72
N LEU A 334 -2.41 10.23 2.75
CA LEU A 334 -2.26 9.68 4.10
C LEU A 334 -2.47 8.16 4.13
N LEU A 335 -3.55 7.66 3.50
CA LEU A 335 -3.83 6.22 3.45
C LEU A 335 -2.76 5.46 2.66
N ASN A 336 -2.17 6.08 1.64
CA ASN A 336 -1.06 5.47 0.92
C ASN A 336 0.24 5.44 1.74
N GLU A 337 0.57 6.51 2.46
CA GLU A 337 1.72 6.52 3.37
C GLU A 337 1.58 5.47 4.49
N LEU A 338 0.38 5.30 5.04
CA LEU A 338 0.07 4.20 5.97
C LEU A 338 0.29 2.84 5.30
N LYS A 339 -0.19 2.65 4.07
CA LYS A 339 0.01 1.41 3.31
C LYS A 339 1.48 1.14 2.96
N VAL A 340 2.29 2.18 2.76
CA VAL A 340 3.76 2.08 2.57
C VAL A 340 4.43 1.66 3.88
N ALA A 341 4.00 2.25 4.99
CA ALA A 341 4.49 1.91 6.33
C ALA A 341 4.10 0.49 6.79
N GLY A 342 3.04 -0.08 6.21
CA GLY A 342 2.61 -1.47 6.48
C GLY A 342 1.17 -1.60 6.98
N ILE A 343 0.41 -0.50 7.09
CA ILE A 343 -1.00 -0.51 7.50
C ILE A 343 -1.90 -0.31 6.27
N ASN A 344 -2.53 -1.36 5.76
CA ASN A 344 -3.35 -1.27 4.55
C ASN A 344 -4.83 -1.03 4.87
N LEU A 345 -5.30 0.19 4.62
CA LEU A 345 -6.70 0.59 4.84
C LEU A 345 -7.48 0.82 3.55
N MET A 346 -6.91 0.46 2.40
CA MET A 346 -7.54 0.69 1.08
C MET A 346 -7.90 -0.65 0.43
N PRO A 347 -9.07 -1.22 0.80
CA PRO A 347 -9.53 -2.48 0.24
C PRO A 347 -10.00 -2.35 -1.21
N THR A 348 -10.11 -3.48 -1.88
CA THR A 348 -10.68 -3.65 -3.23
C THR A 348 -11.74 -4.75 -3.23
N ASP A 349 -12.57 -4.84 -4.26
CA ASP A 349 -13.57 -5.92 -4.38
C ASP A 349 -12.91 -7.31 -4.39
N GLU A 350 -11.73 -7.44 -4.98
CA GLU A 350 -10.96 -8.70 -4.94
C GLU A 350 -10.62 -9.08 -3.49
N ASN A 351 -10.26 -8.09 -2.65
CA ASN A 351 -9.98 -8.35 -1.24
C ASN A 351 -11.20 -8.89 -0.50
N ALA A 352 -12.41 -8.41 -0.81
CA ALA A 352 -13.63 -8.87 -0.15
C ALA A 352 -13.90 -10.38 -0.33
N THR A 353 -13.49 -10.95 -1.46
CA THR A 353 -13.67 -12.40 -1.73
C THR A 353 -12.80 -13.30 -0.86
N LYS A 354 -11.65 -12.78 -0.40
CA LYS A 354 -10.64 -13.51 0.39
C LYS A 354 -10.65 -13.11 1.87
N ALA A 355 -11.11 -11.90 2.16
CA ALA A 355 -11.21 -11.35 3.50
C ALA A 355 -12.21 -12.11 4.36
N LYS A 356 -11.97 -12.14 5.66
CA LYS A 356 -12.74 -12.91 6.63
C LYS A 356 -13.00 -12.08 7.88
N LEU A 357 -14.27 -11.91 8.26
CA LEU A 357 -14.62 -11.22 9.49
C LEU A 357 -14.13 -11.99 10.72
N HIS A 358 -13.95 -11.26 11.81
CA HIS A 358 -13.67 -11.86 13.11
C HIS A 358 -14.79 -12.85 13.49
N ASN A 359 -14.41 -14.08 13.85
CA ASN A 359 -15.33 -15.21 14.16
C ASN A 359 -16.16 -15.78 13.00
N ALA A 360 -15.97 -15.35 11.74
CA ALA A 360 -16.64 -16.01 10.63
C ALA A 360 -16.11 -17.45 10.42
N GLU A 361 -16.91 -18.36 9.89
CA GLU A 361 -16.45 -19.71 9.54
C GLU A 361 -15.69 -19.72 8.21
N ALA A 362 -16.24 -19.02 7.21
CA ALA A 362 -15.71 -18.93 5.85
C ALA A 362 -15.28 -17.48 5.49
N PRO A 363 -14.35 -17.32 4.53
CA PRO A 363 -14.07 -16.01 3.92
C PRO A 363 -15.22 -15.57 3.00
N GLY A 364 -15.22 -14.27 2.67
CA GLY A 364 -16.21 -13.62 1.83
C GLY A 364 -16.99 -12.56 2.60
N LEU A 365 -16.86 -11.31 2.17
CA LEU A 365 -17.62 -10.19 2.71
C LEU A 365 -18.77 -9.81 1.78
N THR A 366 -19.91 -9.43 2.36
CA THR A 366 -21.02 -8.83 1.62
C THR A 366 -20.69 -7.38 1.23
N VAL A 367 -20.13 -7.21 0.03
CA VAL A 367 -19.85 -5.88 -0.53
C VAL A 367 -21.16 -5.17 -0.87
N LYS A 368 -21.30 -3.93 -0.43
CA LYS A 368 -22.48 -3.09 -0.72
C LYS A 368 -22.54 -2.72 -2.20
N THR A 369 -23.74 -2.53 -2.73
CA THR A 369 -23.85 -2.00 -4.10
C THR A 369 -23.25 -0.59 -4.15
N PRO A 370 -22.71 -0.16 -5.30
CA PRO A 370 -22.11 1.18 -5.43
C PRO A 370 -23.05 2.31 -5.02
N GLU A 371 -24.36 2.17 -5.28
CA GLU A 371 -25.37 3.17 -4.94
C GLU A 371 -25.59 3.29 -3.42
N ILE A 372 -25.60 2.15 -2.71
CA ILE A 372 -25.74 2.11 -1.25
C ILE A 372 -24.49 2.61 -0.56
N GLU A 373 -23.31 2.20 -1.01
CA GLU A 373 -22.05 2.71 -0.50
C GLU A 373 -21.94 4.23 -0.74
N LYS A 374 -22.42 4.71 -1.90
CA LYS A 374 -22.53 6.14 -2.22
C LYS A 374 -23.42 6.90 -1.27
N LYS A 375 -24.64 6.41 -1.05
CA LYS A 375 -25.58 7.05 -0.13
C LYS A 375 -25.06 7.04 1.31
N ALA A 376 -24.49 5.93 1.77
CA ALA A 376 -23.95 5.80 3.13
C ALA A 376 -22.78 6.76 3.39
N CYS A 377 -21.80 6.82 2.46
CA CYS A 377 -20.72 7.79 2.52
C CYS A 377 -21.25 9.23 2.56
N PHE A 378 -22.22 9.57 1.70
CA PHE A 378 -22.85 10.89 1.68
C PHE A 378 -23.51 11.22 3.00
N VAL A 379 -24.37 10.33 3.52
CA VAL A 379 -25.11 10.53 4.78
C VAL A 379 -24.16 10.84 5.94
N VAL A 380 -23.14 10.00 6.14
CA VAL A 380 -22.18 10.21 7.24
C VAL A 380 -21.41 11.51 7.03
N SER A 381 -20.90 11.77 5.83
CA SER A 381 -20.12 12.98 5.54
C SER A 381 -20.93 14.27 5.61
N HIS A 382 -22.22 14.23 5.33
CA HIS A 382 -23.09 15.40 5.34
C HIS A 382 -23.46 15.81 6.76
N LEU A 383 -23.62 14.82 7.66
CA LEU A 383 -24.06 15.03 9.03
C LEU A 383 -22.91 15.07 10.06
N CYS A 384 -21.66 14.79 9.66
CA CYS A 384 -20.56 14.56 10.59
C CYS A 384 -20.18 15.76 11.47
N THR A 385 -20.63 16.97 11.16
CA THR A 385 -20.36 18.16 12.00
C THR A 385 -21.21 18.23 13.26
N SER A 386 -22.32 17.49 13.33
CA SER A 386 -23.25 17.51 14.47
C SER A 386 -23.65 16.13 14.99
N PHE A 387 -23.19 15.06 14.35
CA PHE A 387 -23.59 13.70 14.70
C PHE A 387 -22.37 12.80 14.87
N ASP A 388 -22.46 11.95 15.88
CA ASP A 388 -21.58 10.81 16.06
C ASP A 388 -22.12 9.63 15.25
N PHE A 389 -21.25 8.98 14.50
CA PHE A 389 -21.55 7.75 13.77
C PHE A 389 -20.69 6.60 14.24
N MET A 390 -21.26 5.40 14.26
CA MET A 390 -20.54 4.15 14.52
C MET A 390 -21.00 3.02 13.59
N SER A 391 -20.14 2.02 13.43
CA SER A 391 -20.45 0.78 12.72
C SER A 391 -21.68 0.06 13.30
N SER A 392 -22.46 -0.57 12.43
CA SER A 392 -23.44 -1.59 12.80
C SER A 392 -22.85 -2.98 12.59
N ARG A 393 -23.03 -3.87 13.57
CA ARG A 393 -22.56 -5.27 13.48
C ARG A 393 -23.30 -6.10 12.43
N TRP A 394 -24.43 -5.59 11.92
CA TRP A 394 -25.32 -6.33 11.03
C TRP A 394 -24.96 -6.17 9.55
N ASN A 395 -24.06 -5.25 9.19
CA ASN A 395 -23.81 -4.88 7.80
C ASN A 395 -23.49 -6.06 6.91
N ASN A 396 -22.68 -7.03 7.34
CA ASN A 396 -22.36 -8.18 6.50
C ASN A 396 -23.56 -9.13 6.28
N SER A 397 -24.56 -9.11 7.16
CA SER A 397 -25.68 -10.05 7.19
C SER A 397 -26.99 -9.55 6.56
N ILE A 398 -27.15 -8.24 6.37
CA ILE A 398 -28.39 -7.63 5.85
C ILE A 398 -28.44 -7.52 4.33
N GLY A 399 -27.48 -8.11 3.62
CA GLY A 399 -27.40 -8.09 2.15
C GLY A 399 -26.66 -6.90 1.57
N LYS A 400 -26.51 -6.89 0.24
CA LYS A 400 -25.72 -5.88 -0.48
C LYS A 400 -26.47 -4.57 -0.75
N GLY A 401 -27.80 -4.61 -0.84
CA GLY A 401 -28.65 -3.45 -1.12
C GLY A 401 -29.10 -2.69 0.14
N ARG A 402 -28.57 -3.04 1.31
CA ARG A 402 -28.91 -2.41 2.60
C ARG A 402 -27.65 -2.09 3.38
N CYS A 403 -27.64 -0.99 4.11
CA CYS A 403 -26.56 -0.55 4.99
C CYS A 403 -27.14 -0.01 6.29
N SER A 404 -26.63 -0.49 7.42
CA SER A 404 -27.01 -0.06 8.77
C SER A 404 -25.85 0.69 9.42
N LEU A 405 -26.17 1.71 10.20
CA LEU A 405 -25.21 2.46 11.00
C LEU A 405 -25.85 2.96 12.28
N GLN A 406 -25.03 3.21 13.29
CA GLN A 406 -25.47 3.84 14.53
C GLN A 406 -25.26 5.36 14.41
N VAL A 407 -26.23 6.15 14.84
CA VAL A 407 -26.22 7.62 14.79
C VAL A 407 -26.75 8.21 16.09
N LYS A 408 -26.08 9.23 16.62
CA LYS A 408 -26.59 10.08 17.70
C LYS A 408 -26.19 11.53 17.48
N GLU A 409 -26.97 12.46 18.02
CA GLU A 409 -26.52 13.85 18.12
C GLU A 409 -25.24 13.93 18.97
N THR A 410 -24.28 14.73 18.54
CA THR A 410 -22.99 14.83 19.25
C THR A 410 -23.13 15.59 20.56
N ASP A 411 -22.44 15.08 21.58
CA ASP A 411 -22.24 15.73 22.88
C ASP A 411 -21.11 16.76 22.85
N ALA A 412 -20.31 16.81 21.77
CA ALA A 412 -19.13 17.66 21.65
C ALA A 412 -19.43 19.16 21.86
N PHE A 413 -20.64 19.62 21.50
CA PHE A 413 -21.04 21.03 21.58
C PHE A 413 -22.06 21.35 22.67
N THR A 414 -22.66 20.34 23.27
CA THR A 414 -23.75 20.50 24.25
C THR A 414 -23.27 20.25 25.69
N GLY A 415 -21.98 19.94 25.89
CA GLY A 415 -21.41 19.61 27.20
C GLY A 415 -22.01 18.33 27.79
N GLY A 416 -22.38 17.40 26.90
CA GLY A 416 -23.37 16.35 27.15
C GLY A 416 -23.08 15.41 28.33
N SER A 417 -24.16 14.85 28.87
CA SER A 417 -24.13 13.62 29.67
C SER A 417 -24.05 12.41 28.74
N ASP A 418 -23.32 11.36 29.12
CA ASP A 418 -23.20 10.07 28.43
C ASP A 418 -24.52 9.26 28.28
N LEU A 419 -25.68 9.90 28.42
CA LEU A 419 -27.00 9.28 28.59
C LEU A 419 -27.84 9.16 27.30
N VAL A 420 -27.40 9.68 26.16
CA VAL A 420 -28.16 9.56 24.90
C VAL A 420 -27.68 8.35 24.12
N ASP A 421 -28.53 7.34 24.04
CA ASP A 421 -28.29 6.11 23.29
C ASP A 421 -28.25 6.37 21.77
N TYR A 422 -27.48 5.55 21.05
CA TYR A 422 -27.46 5.58 19.60
C TYR A 422 -28.78 5.08 19.02
N SER A 423 -29.32 5.83 18.07
CA SER A 423 -30.35 5.33 17.16
C SER A 423 -29.70 4.54 16.02
N VAL A 424 -30.46 3.66 15.38
CA VAL A 424 -29.97 2.89 14.23
C VAL A 424 -30.58 3.43 12.95
N GLY A 425 -29.73 3.93 12.06
CA GLY A 425 -30.09 4.37 10.73
C GLY A 425 -29.96 3.23 9.72
N LEU A 426 -31.01 2.99 8.94
CA LEU A 426 -31.01 2.07 7.81
C LEU A 426 -31.06 2.85 6.51
N ILE A 427 -30.20 2.48 5.56
CA ILE A 427 -30.13 2.98 4.20
C ILE A 427 -30.33 1.78 3.28
N GLU A 428 -31.37 1.77 2.45
CA GLU A 428 -31.70 0.61 1.63
C GLU A 428 -32.23 0.97 0.24
N LEU A 429 -31.98 0.08 -0.71
CA LEU A 429 -32.61 0.15 -2.03
C LEU A 429 -34.11 0.03 -1.84
N ASP A 430 -34.87 0.90 -2.49
CA ASP A 430 -36.32 0.96 -2.30
C ASP A 430 -36.97 -0.39 -2.61
N LYS A 431 -36.57 -1.02 -3.72
CA LYS A 431 -37.01 -2.37 -4.12
C LYS A 431 -36.76 -3.48 -3.09
N GLU A 432 -35.84 -3.27 -2.15
CA GLU A 432 -35.56 -4.21 -1.05
C GLU A 432 -36.32 -3.86 0.24
N SER A 433 -36.89 -2.65 0.33
CA SER A 433 -37.61 -2.14 1.49
C SER A 433 -38.89 -2.91 1.76
N GLN A 434 -39.34 -2.90 3.02
CA GLN A 434 -40.63 -3.49 3.38
C GLN A 434 -41.79 -2.77 2.68
N THR A 435 -41.70 -1.45 2.53
CA THR A 435 -42.74 -0.66 1.85
C THR A 435 -42.94 -1.05 0.38
N ALA A 436 -41.87 -1.38 -0.34
CA ALA A 436 -41.99 -1.84 -1.73
C ALA A 436 -42.60 -3.26 -1.84
N LYS A 437 -42.42 -4.10 -0.81
CA LYS A 437 -43.08 -5.42 -0.75
C LYS A 437 -44.57 -5.29 -0.42
N ASP A 438 -44.92 -4.35 0.46
CA ASP A 438 -46.28 -4.15 0.94
C ASP A 438 -47.15 -3.38 -0.07
N ALA A 439 -46.55 -2.53 -0.91
CA ALA A 439 -47.25 -1.70 -1.91
C ALA A 439 -46.50 -1.66 -3.26
N PRO A 440 -46.38 -2.78 -3.99
CA PRO A 440 -45.57 -2.88 -5.21
C PRO A 440 -46.06 -1.99 -6.38
N GLU A 441 -47.30 -1.55 -6.35
CA GLU A 441 -47.92 -0.70 -7.38
C GLU A 441 -47.57 0.81 -7.28
N VAL A 442 -46.95 1.25 -6.18
CA VAL A 442 -46.70 2.68 -5.91
C VAL A 442 -45.46 3.21 -6.65
N GLY A 443 -44.66 2.33 -7.25
CA GLY A 443 -43.42 2.68 -7.93
C GLY A 443 -42.25 2.91 -6.97
N GLU A 444 -41.06 3.18 -7.52
CA GLU A 444 -39.86 3.48 -6.74
C GLU A 444 -39.71 4.97 -6.46
N VAL A 445 -39.13 5.31 -5.31
CA VAL A 445 -38.77 6.69 -4.99
C VAL A 445 -37.66 7.23 -5.91
N VAL A 446 -37.55 8.55 -5.97
CA VAL A 446 -36.47 9.24 -6.68
C VAL A 446 -35.11 8.73 -6.15
N ASP A 447 -34.19 8.41 -7.06
CA ASP A 447 -32.89 7.76 -6.82
C ASP A 447 -32.95 6.32 -6.29
N GLY A 448 -34.14 5.75 -6.04
CA GLY A 448 -34.33 4.35 -5.66
C GLY A 448 -33.73 3.94 -4.31
N ILE A 449 -33.44 4.89 -3.41
CA ILE A 449 -32.85 4.64 -2.09
C ILE A 449 -33.64 5.38 -1.01
N LYS A 450 -33.91 4.69 0.09
CA LYS A 450 -34.61 5.21 1.27
C LYS A 450 -33.72 5.18 2.52
N CYS A 451 -34.03 6.07 3.46
CA CYS A 451 -33.43 6.15 4.79
C CYS A 451 -34.52 5.99 5.86
N SER A 452 -34.22 5.37 6.99
CA SER A 452 -35.15 5.26 8.13
C SER A 452 -34.39 5.13 9.44
N LEU A 453 -35.03 5.54 10.55
CA LEU A 453 -34.60 5.13 11.89
C LEU A 453 -35.33 3.84 12.25
N ILE A 454 -34.60 2.83 12.71
CA ILE A 454 -35.12 1.51 13.04
C ILE A 454 -34.70 1.10 14.46
N LEU A 455 -35.31 0.03 14.97
CA LEU A 455 -34.91 -0.56 16.26
C LEU A 455 -33.54 -1.24 16.20
N GLY A 456 -33.16 -1.78 15.05
CA GLY A 456 -31.84 -2.35 14.73
C GLY A 456 -31.50 -3.65 15.47
N GLY A 457 -31.33 -3.60 16.79
CA GLY A 457 -30.88 -4.72 17.61
C GLY A 457 -29.35 -4.79 17.75
N GLU A 458 -28.70 -3.69 18.10
CA GLU A 458 -27.23 -3.63 18.25
C GLU A 458 -26.71 -4.30 19.54
N GLU A 459 -27.57 -4.50 20.55
CA GLU A 459 -27.17 -5.14 21.80
C GLU A 459 -26.55 -6.53 21.59
N PRO A 460 -25.48 -6.91 22.32
CA PRO A 460 -24.91 -8.26 22.25
C PRO A 460 -25.91 -9.39 22.50
N SER A 461 -26.97 -9.11 23.27
CA SER A 461 -28.09 -10.01 23.58
C SER A 461 -28.99 -10.29 22.36
N SER A 462 -29.07 -9.35 21.42
CA SER A 462 -29.94 -9.42 20.25
C SER A 462 -29.50 -10.54 19.32
N ARG A 463 -30.46 -11.36 18.87
CA ARG A 463 -30.19 -12.52 18.01
C ARG A 463 -30.52 -12.29 16.54
N ALA A 464 -31.25 -11.23 16.22
CA ALA A 464 -31.66 -10.90 14.88
C ALA A 464 -31.64 -9.39 14.67
N PHE A 465 -31.45 -8.98 13.42
CA PHE A 465 -31.64 -7.61 12.98
C PHE A 465 -33.14 -7.27 13.02
N ASN A 466 -33.46 -6.08 13.53
CA ASN A 466 -34.82 -5.58 13.65
C ASN A 466 -34.99 -4.34 12.80
N ASP A 467 -35.55 -4.50 11.60
CA ASP A 467 -35.82 -3.41 10.66
C ASP A 467 -37.19 -2.74 10.86
N GLN A 468 -37.85 -2.96 12.00
CA GLN A 468 -39.03 -2.18 12.36
C GLN A 468 -38.66 -0.71 12.55
N ILE A 469 -39.43 0.16 11.90
CA ILE A 469 -39.29 1.62 12.00
C ILE A 469 -39.49 2.04 13.45
N MET A 470 -38.63 2.96 13.92
CA MET A 470 -38.72 3.53 15.25
C MET A 470 -40.04 4.30 15.40
N SER A 471 -40.75 4.07 16.51
CA SER A 471 -42.05 4.68 16.77
C SER A 471 -41.97 6.21 16.68
N GLY A 472 -42.86 6.81 15.89
CA GLY A 472 -42.93 8.26 15.70
C GLY A 472 -41.95 8.83 14.65
N THR A 473 -41.29 7.95 13.89
CA THR A 473 -40.42 8.34 12.76
C THR A 473 -40.99 7.82 11.43
N GLU A 474 -40.60 8.44 10.33
CA GLU A 474 -41.00 8.05 8.97
C GLU A 474 -39.80 7.70 8.10
N THR A 475 -40.07 6.94 7.04
CA THR A 475 -39.09 6.65 5.98
C THR A 475 -38.94 7.86 5.06
N GLU A 476 -37.69 8.26 4.81
CA GLU A 476 -37.35 9.49 4.10
C GLU A 476 -36.33 9.25 2.99
N LEU A 477 -36.20 10.22 2.08
CA LEU A 477 -35.16 10.21 1.06
C LEU A 477 -33.77 10.57 1.62
N TYR A 478 -33.73 11.36 2.69
CA TYR A 478 -32.51 11.88 3.29
C TYR A 478 -32.48 11.58 4.78
N MET A 479 -31.33 11.05 5.24
CA MET A 479 -31.15 10.76 6.66
C MET A 479 -31.26 12.03 7.53
N SER A 480 -30.95 13.21 6.97
CA SER A 480 -31.13 14.50 7.64
C SER A 480 -32.59 14.77 8.05
N ASN A 481 -33.58 14.23 7.32
CA ASN A 481 -34.98 14.29 7.72
C ASN A 481 -35.30 13.27 8.82
N CYS A 482 -34.79 12.04 8.69
CA CYS A 482 -34.99 11.01 9.71
C CYS A 482 -34.49 11.45 11.09
N VAL A 483 -33.32 12.10 11.14
CA VAL A 483 -32.69 12.48 12.42
C VAL A 483 -33.34 13.68 13.11
N LYS A 484 -34.26 14.42 12.45
CA LYS A 484 -35.00 15.55 13.06
C LYS A 484 -35.75 15.15 14.35
N HIS A 485 -36.11 13.88 14.47
CA HIS A 485 -36.79 13.34 15.64
C HIS A 485 -35.88 13.11 16.84
N ILE A 486 -34.56 13.06 16.62
CA ILE A 486 -33.55 12.69 17.62
C ILE A 486 -32.47 13.75 17.79
N CYS A 487 -32.66 14.96 17.26
CA CYS A 487 -31.69 16.05 17.36
C CYS A 487 -32.33 17.41 17.63
N THR A 488 -31.52 18.34 18.13
CA THR A 488 -31.90 19.74 18.28
C THR A 488 -31.89 20.50 16.92
N PRO A 489 -32.70 21.57 16.78
CA PRO A 489 -32.64 22.46 15.61
C PRO A 489 -31.25 23.06 15.38
N GLU A 490 -30.54 23.41 16.46
CA GLU A 490 -29.19 24.00 16.41
C GLU A 490 -28.17 23.06 15.77
N SER A 491 -28.33 21.75 15.98
CA SER A 491 -27.48 20.75 15.33
C SER A 491 -27.72 20.65 13.83
N LEU A 492 -28.95 20.85 13.36
CA LEU A 492 -29.26 20.90 11.92
C LEU A 492 -28.76 22.20 11.28
N GLU A 493 -28.89 23.34 11.96
CA GLU A 493 -28.30 24.60 11.49
C GLU A 493 -26.77 24.48 11.33
N ARG A 494 -26.09 23.76 12.22
CA ARG A 494 -24.65 23.48 12.12
C ARG A 494 -24.30 22.53 10.96
N VAL A 495 -25.19 21.59 10.62
CA VAL A 495 -25.06 20.76 9.41
C VAL A 495 -25.17 21.64 8.16
N ASP A 496 -26.17 22.51 8.11
CA ASP A 496 -26.40 23.41 6.96
C ASP A 496 -25.28 24.45 6.80
N ALA A 497 -24.70 24.91 7.91
CA ALA A 497 -23.56 25.81 7.93
C ALA A 497 -22.20 25.12 7.74
N SER A 498 -22.17 23.79 7.52
CA SER A 498 -20.92 23.03 7.43
C SER A 498 -20.05 23.44 6.24
N ASN A 499 -18.73 23.39 6.42
CA ASN A 499 -17.79 23.63 5.33
C ASN A 499 -17.80 22.43 4.36
N GLY A 500 -18.18 22.64 3.10
CA GLY A 500 -18.17 21.58 2.09
C GLY A 500 -16.84 20.80 2.00
N GLN A 501 -15.70 21.45 2.25
CA GLN A 501 -14.39 20.79 2.23
C GLN A 501 -14.19 19.76 3.35
N ILE A 502 -14.73 19.98 4.56
CA ILE A 502 -14.57 19.00 5.64
C ILE A 502 -15.43 17.76 5.35
N ASN A 503 -16.66 17.97 4.85
CA ASN A 503 -17.55 16.91 4.41
C ASN A 503 -16.91 16.10 3.28
N ASP A 504 -16.32 16.76 2.29
CA ASP A 504 -15.61 16.09 1.18
C ASP A 504 -14.39 15.28 1.66
N THR A 505 -13.69 15.76 2.69
CA THR A 505 -12.55 15.06 3.30
C THR A 505 -12.99 13.78 3.99
N VAL A 506 -14.03 13.86 4.83
CA VAL A 506 -14.64 12.70 5.50
C VAL A 506 -15.19 11.72 4.47
N ARG A 507 -15.90 12.22 3.46
CA ARG A 507 -16.43 11.40 2.36
C ARG A 507 -15.32 10.64 1.63
N SER A 508 -14.20 11.32 1.34
CA SER A 508 -13.04 10.70 0.69
C SER A 508 -12.41 9.60 1.54
N LEU A 509 -12.30 9.81 2.86
CA LEU A 509 -11.81 8.78 3.79
C LEU A 509 -12.74 7.55 3.79
N LEU A 510 -14.05 7.76 3.91
CA LEU A 510 -15.05 6.67 3.91
C LEU A 510 -15.03 5.91 2.57
N LEU A 511 -14.94 6.62 1.45
CA LEU A 511 -14.84 6.04 0.11
C LEU A 511 -13.62 5.14 -0.07
N LEU A 512 -12.45 5.63 0.36
CA LEU A 512 -11.20 4.90 0.16
C LEU A 512 -11.04 3.73 1.14
N THR A 513 -11.66 3.82 2.32
CA THR A 513 -11.58 2.79 3.37
C THR A 513 -12.73 1.78 3.35
N ARG A 514 -13.85 2.12 2.70
CA ARG A 514 -15.04 1.26 2.48
C ARG A 514 -15.57 0.59 3.76
N PRO A 515 -15.78 1.34 4.85
CA PRO A 515 -16.11 0.76 6.15
C PRO A 515 -17.48 0.10 6.20
N PHE A 516 -18.39 0.40 5.26
CA PHE A 516 -19.71 -0.22 5.18
C PHE A 516 -19.70 -1.64 4.58
N SER A 517 -18.66 -1.95 3.79
CA SER A 517 -18.45 -3.26 3.15
C SER A 517 -17.42 -4.12 3.91
N PHE A 518 -16.49 -3.47 4.63
CA PHE A 518 -15.36 -4.10 5.32
C PHE A 518 -15.45 -4.07 6.85
N CYS A 519 -16.66 -3.96 7.40
CA CYS A 519 -16.94 -4.02 8.84
C CYS A 519 -18.07 -5.00 9.16
#